data_AF-A0A8H4S009-F1
#
_entry.id   AF-A0A8H4S009-F1
#
_cell.length_a   1.000
_cell.length_b   1.000
_cell.length_c   1.000
_cell.angle_alpha   90.00
_cell.angle_beta   90.00
_cell.angle_gamma   90.00
#
_symmetry.space_group_name_H-M   'P 1'
#
loop_
_entity.id
_entity.type
_entity.pdbx_description
1 polymer ?
#
loop_
_entity_poly.entity_id
_entity_poly.type
_entity_poly.pdbx_seq_one_letter_code
_entity_poly.pdbx_strand_id
1 'polypeptide(L)'
;MTLYERGADLSAIDHEGNNVLHYLADVDCSNDHFASIEARRTLTLFVDKAPELVHQTNVHGQTAWSIAAEKNFEEFMEILRTDNVLA
;
A
#
# COMPACT_ATOMS: atom_id res chain seq x y z
N MET A 1 -15.58 0.23 13.03
CA MET A 1 -16.11 -0.68 11.99
C MET A 1 -15.74 -0.12 10.62
N THR A 2 -14.75 -0.72 9.98
CA THR A 2 -14.18 -0.25 8.69
C THR A 2 -14.90 -0.88 7.49
N LEU A 3 -14.58 -0.44 6.26
CA LEU A 3 -15.10 -1.06 5.03
C LEU A 3 -14.50 -2.46 4.80
N TYR A 4 -13.22 -2.61 5.11
CA TYR A 4 -12.52 -3.90 5.03
C TYR A 4 -13.20 -4.97 5.91
N GLU A 5 -13.55 -4.63 7.16
CA GLU A 5 -14.29 -5.53 8.07
C GLU A 5 -15.69 -5.92 7.55
N ARG A 6 -16.21 -5.21 6.55
CA ARG A 6 -17.50 -5.50 5.90
C ARG A 6 -17.36 -6.21 4.55
N GLY A 7 -16.16 -6.67 4.19
CA GLY A 7 -15.91 -7.43 2.97
C GLY A 7 -15.61 -6.57 1.75
N ALA A 8 -15.04 -5.37 1.94
CA ALA A 8 -14.43 -4.66 0.81
C ALA A 8 -13.30 -5.50 0.20
N ASP A 9 -13.31 -5.61 -1.12
CA ASP A 9 -12.34 -6.39 -1.89
C ASP A 9 -11.03 -5.62 -2.03
N LEU A 10 -9.94 -6.14 -1.45
CA LEU A 10 -8.60 -5.55 -1.56
C LEU A 10 -7.95 -5.82 -2.92
N SER A 11 -8.40 -6.84 -3.65
CA SER A 11 -7.82 -7.25 -4.95
C SER A 11 -8.32 -6.41 -6.12
N ALA A 12 -9.28 -5.51 -5.87
CA ALA A 12 -9.78 -4.60 -6.88
C ALA A 12 -8.67 -3.67 -7.41
N ILE A 13 -8.67 -3.49 -8.72
CA ILE A 13 -7.83 -2.54 -9.43
C ILE A 13 -8.70 -1.53 -10.17
N ASP A 14 -8.18 -0.31 -10.34
CA ASP A 14 -8.79 0.69 -11.19
C ASP A 14 -8.46 0.48 -12.69
N HIS A 15 -8.83 1.44 -13.53
CA HIS A 15 -8.54 1.42 -14.97
C HIS A 15 -7.05 1.58 -15.32
N GLU A 16 -6.24 2.08 -14.39
CA GLU A 16 -4.80 2.23 -14.52
C GLU A 16 -4.03 1.06 -13.88
N GLY A 17 -4.75 0.05 -13.39
CA GLY A 17 -4.13 -1.10 -12.72
C GLY A 17 -3.61 -0.79 -11.32
N ASN A 18 -3.98 0.34 -10.72
CA ASN A 18 -3.64 0.64 -9.33
C ASN A 18 -4.54 -0.18 -8.41
N ASN A 19 -3.92 -0.97 -7.54
CA ASN A 19 -4.60 -1.57 -6.39
C ASN A 19 -4.54 -0.63 -5.17
N VAL A 20 -5.17 -1.04 -4.07
CA VAL A 20 -5.24 -0.25 -2.82
C VAL A 20 -3.86 0.14 -2.26
N LEU A 21 -2.80 -0.65 -2.47
CA LEU A 21 -1.47 -0.36 -1.95
C LEU A 21 -0.79 0.78 -2.72
N HIS A 22 -1.09 0.95 -4.02
CA HIS A 22 -0.59 2.09 -4.81
C HIS A 22 -1.15 3.40 -4.23
N TYR A 23 -2.46 3.42 -3.93
CA TYR A 23 -3.12 4.58 -3.33
C TYR A 23 -2.60 4.89 -1.92
N LEU A 24 -2.37 3.86 -1.10
CA LEU A 24 -1.78 4.05 0.22
C LEU A 24 -0.34 4.58 0.12
N ALA A 25 0.46 4.09 -0.83
CA ALA A 25 1.81 4.59 -1.05
C ALA A 25 1.86 6.06 -1.53
N ASP A 26 0.84 6.52 -2.24
CA ASP A 26 0.74 7.89 -2.74
C ASP A 26 0.04 8.87 -1.78
N VAL A 27 -0.50 8.41 -0.64
CA VAL A 27 -1.29 9.28 0.23
C VAL A 27 -0.44 10.42 0.83
N ASP A 28 -0.88 11.67 0.70
CA ASP A 28 -0.22 12.79 1.37
C ASP A 28 -0.77 12.94 2.79
N CYS A 29 0.02 12.51 3.78
CA CYS A 29 -0.28 12.66 5.21
C CYS A 29 0.71 13.59 5.93
N SER A 30 1.51 14.37 5.20
CA SER A 30 2.59 15.20 5.76
C SER A 30 2.10 16.24 6.78
N ASN A 31 0.87 16.70 6.62
CA ASN A 31 0.27 17.75 7.46
C ASN A 31 -0.65 17.22 8.57
N ASP A 32 -0.83 15.90 8.67
CA ASP A 32 -1.74 15.29 9.66
C ASP A 32 -1.10 14.04 10.31
N HIS A 33 -0.71 14.20 11.57
CA HIS A 33 -0.09 13.14 12.37
C HIS A 33 -1.03 11.95 12.58
N PHE A 34 -2.33 12.19 12.75
CA PHE A 34 -3.29 11.10 12.89
C PHE A 34 -3.46 10.34 11.57
N ALA A 35 -3.58 11.06 10.46
CA ALA A 35 -3.70 10.45 9.13
C ALA A 35 -2.49 9.58 8.78
N SER A 36 -1.26 10.06 9.07
CA SER A 36 -0.03 9.27 8.85
C SER A 36 0.02 7.98 9.68
N ILE A 37 -0.40 8.01 10.94
CA ILE A 37 -0.50 6.80 11.78
C ILE A 37 -1.51 5.81 11.20
N GLU A 38 -2.69 6.28 10.79
CA GLU A 38 -3.74 5.40 10.26
C GLU A 38 -3.40 4.87 8.87
N ALA A 39 -2.78 5.67 8.00
CA ALA A 39 -2.29 5.22 6.70
C ALA A 39 -1.26 4.10 6.86
N ARG A 40 -0.32 4.26 7.80
CA ARG A 40 0.66 3.23 8.14
C ARG A 40 0.02 1.95 8.64
N ARG A 41 -0.90 2.05 9.62
CA ARG A 41 -1.62 0.88 10.17
C ARG A 41 -2.41 0.15 9.08
N THR A 42 -3.07 0.91 8.21
CA THR A 42 -3.85 0.37 7.10
C THR A 42 -2.95 -0.34 6.09
N LEU A 43 -1.81 0.26 5.75
CA LEU A 43 -0.82 -0.34 4.87
C LEU A 43 -0.30 -1.67 5.44
N THR A 44 0.12 -1.70 6.71
CA THR A 44 0.57 -2.93 7.37
C THR A 44 -0.51 -4.00 7.36
N LEU A 45 -1.76 -3.65 7.66
CA LEU A 45 -2.88 -4.59 7.65
C LEU A 45 -3.13 -5.17 6.26
N PHE A 46 -3.10 -4.35 5.21
CA PHE A 46 -3.42 -4.82 3.86
C PHE A 46 -2.27 -5.61 3.24
N VAL A 47 -1.02 -5.29 3.56
CA VAL A 47 0.14 -6.13 3.20
C VAL A 47 0.05 -7.50 3.86
N ASP A 48 -0.33 -7.59 5.15
CA ASP A 48 -0.53 -8.87 5.84
C ASP A 48 -1.68 -9.70 5.25
N LYS A 49 -2.75 -9.03 4.80
CA LYS A 49 -3.98 -9.69 4.34
C LYS A 49 -4.00 -10.02 2.86
N ALA A 50 -3.26 -9.29 2.04
CA ALA A 50 -3.18 -9.45 0.59
C ALA A 50 -1.73 -9.25 0.11
N PRO A 51 -0.78 -10.10 0.56
CA PRO A 51 0.63 -9.97 0.21
C PRO A 51 0.91 -10.05 -1.30
N GLU A 52 0.04 -10.71 -2.06
CA GLU A 52 0.10 -10.80 -3.52
C GLU A 52 -0.02 -9.44 -4.22
N LEU A 53 -0.57 -8.42 -3.55
CA LEU A 53 -0.72 -7.08 -4.12
C LEU A 53 0.58 -6.27 -4.11
N VAL A 54 1.54 -6.60 -3.24
CA VAL A 54 2.77 -5.82 -3.00
C VAL A 54 3.63 -5.71 -4.27
N HIS A 55 3.66 -6.78 -5.07
CA HIS A 55 4.47 -6.87 -6.28
C HIS A 55 3.72 -6.54 -7.56
N GLN A 56 2.41 -6.24 -7.47
CA GLN A 56 1.64 -5.88 -8.66
C GLN A 56 2.09 -4.52 -9.17
N THR A 57 2.27 -4.44 -10.48
CA THR A 57 2.56 -3.19 -11.18
C THR A 57 1.31 -2.63 -11.83
N ASN A 58 1.12 -1.32 -11.74
CA ASN A 58 0.12 -0.61 -12.54
C ASN A 58 0.52 -0.52 -14.03
N VAL A 59 -0.28 0.15 -14.87
CA VAL A 59 0.01 0.32 -16.31
C VAL A 59 1.29 1.10 -16.61
N HIS A 60 1.81 1.85 -15.63
CA HIS A 60 3.07 2.58 -15.71
C HIS A 60 4.28 1.73 -15.30
N GLY A 61 4.07 0.47 -14.90
CA GLY A 61 5.13 -0.42 -14.41
C GLY A 61 5.57 -0.12 -12.97
N GLN A 62 4.82 0.70 -12.23
CA GLN A 62 5.11 1.06 -10.85
C GLN A 62 4.44 0.09 -9.89
N THR A 63 5.18 -0.34 -8.87
CA THR A 63 4.61 -0.97 -7.67
C THR A 63 4.33 0.07 -6.59
N ALA A 64 3.55 -0.29 -5.58
CA ALA A 64 3.38 0.54 -4.38
C ALA A 64 4.73 0.94 -3.75
N TRP A 65 5.72 0.04 -3.75
CA TRP A 65 7.07 0.36 -3.24
C TRP A 65 7.76 1.45 -4.06
N SER A 66 7.67 1.39 -5.39
CA SER A 66 8.28 2.41 -6.25
C SER A 66 7.65 3.80 -6.07
N ILE A 67 6.33 3.85 -5.87
CA ILE A 67 5.63 5.10 -5.55
C ILE A 67 6.11 5.66 -4.20
N ALA A 68 6.20 4.82 -3.16
CA ALA A 68 6.71 5.25 -1.86
C ALA A 68 8.16 5.76 -1.94
N ALA A 69 8.99 5.13 -2.79
CA ALA A 69 10.37 5.55 -3.03
C ALA A 69 10.46 6.92 -3.72
N GLU A 70 9.63 7.20 -4.72
CA GLU A 70 9.56 8.50 -5.39
C GLU A 70 9.20 9.63 -4.41
N LYS A 71 8.41 9.32 -3.37
CA LYS A 71 7.99 10.28 -2.33
C LYS A 71 8.91 10.35 -1.11
N ASN A 72 9.99 9.54 -1.07
CA ASN A 72 10.86 9.38 0.10
C ASN A 72 10.10 8.96 1.37
N PHE A 73 9.07 8.11 1.24
CA PHE A 73 8.31 7.58 2.38
C PHE A 73 8.99 6.33 2.93
N GLU A 74 10.12 6.52 3.64
CA GLU A 74 10.97 5.43 4.14
C GLU A 74 10.20 4.38 4.93
N GLU A 75 9.32 4.79 5.84
CA GLU A 75 8.53 3.85 6.66
C GLU A 75 7.57 2.99 5.81
N PHE A 76 7.02 3.55 4.73
CA PHE A 76 6.14 2.80 3.83
C PHE A 76 6.95 1.86 2.96
N MET A 77 8.15 2.28 2.53
CA MET A 77 9.10 1.42 1.83
C MET A 77 9.52 0.23 2.70
N GLU A 78 9.66 0.40 4.03
CA GLU A 78 9.96 -0.70 4.95
C GLU A 78 8.79 -1.68 5.08
N ILE A 79 7.56 -1.19 5.20
CA ILE A 79 6.37 -2.05 5.25
C ILE A 79 6.17 -2.82 3.93
N LEU A 80 6.44 -2.15 2.81
CA LEU A 80 6.38 -2.72 1.46
C LEU A 80 7.65 -3.49 1.09
N ARG A 81 8.66 -3.54 1.97
CA ARG A 81 9.87 -4.32 1.76
C ARG A 81 9.56 -5.79 2.05
N THR A 82 9.09 -6.48 1.03
CA THR A 82 9.15 -7.94 0.97
C THR A 82 10.58 -8.34 0.61
N ASP A 83 11.44 -8.48 1.61
CA ASP A 83 12.55 -9.41 1.46
C ASP A 83 11.91 -10.78 1.24
N ASN A 84 12.21 -11.39 0.12
CA ASN A 84 11.74 -12.69 -0.30
C ASN A 84 12.30 -13.79 0.62
N VAL A 85 11.93 -13.78 1.91
CA VAL A 85 12.25 -14.84 2.87
C VAL A 85 11.11 -15.84 2.85
N LEU A 86 10.89 -16.43 1.68
CA LEU A 86 10.51 -17.82 1.62
C LEU A 86 11.72 -18.62 2.16
N ALA A 87 11.72 -18.90 3.46
CA ALA A 87 12.58 -19.91 4.09
C ALA A 87 11.69 -21.03 4.62
#